data_AF-A0A1M4Y747-F1
#
_entry.id   AF-A0A1M4Y747-F1
#
_cell.length_a   1.000
_cell.length_b   1.000
_cell.length_c   1.000
_cell.angle_alpha   90.00
_cell.angle_beta   90.00
_cell.angle_gamma   90.00
#
_symmetry.space_group_name_H-M   'P 1'
#
loop_
_entity.id
_entity.type
_entity.pdbx_description
1 polymer ?
#
loop_
_entity_poly.entity_id
_entity_poly.type
_entity_poly.pdbx_seq_one_letter_code
_entity_poly.pdbx_strand_id
1 'polypeptide(L)'
;MDSFKIKVQNRQLLLISVLCLLVLFTISAIYFSDFFISGGMEKFLIIAVIPFFALMGLLARICNKVYTIEITQSDFTVRKNNKVEASVQLNRIMLIKHRGGTNEGNDALIIYADNQKKSLLNVLANNQSAEIKSMLERLLQSATYKKSQKVYKNTLWNEYYNEALFHENTSTIVRINKKGEHTNKVVIWALVIFFALLLGGSILPFFINPKKFYEYERTRVLYGDKELVGVNPDSVKVLSYTVIKDSSHVYYKGEILEWADRATFTCLRDPFYYDKNGVYFETSNFYSKNKIKPIEGEYDAATFQSVGGYSSHYYKDKNNVYEINISLMDGDKSPLKKVEVEGLDVASFQMLESSYWYADKNRIYFGTWQDLRPCPEIDRNTFEILSFTTVKDKNHVYYLTRDLSSDTKKATEKDGYAILEGADAPSFRRINDKNYEDKNTTWTIRSGGEEISVRRNVK
;
A
#
# COMPACT_ATOMS: atom_id res chain seq x y z
N MET A 1 48.72 26.34 21.44
CA MET A 1 47.59 25.69 22.14
C MET A 1 46.58 25.37 21.07
N ASP A 2 46.31 24.09 20.86
CA ASP A 2 45.41 23.65 19.79
C ASP A 2 44.06 23.31 20.41
N SER A 3 42.97 23.75 19.76
CA SER A 3 41.61 23.55 20.25
C SER A 3 40.74 22.88 19.18
N PHE A 4 40.10 21.77 19.53
CA PHE A 4 39.26 20.98 18.64
C PHE A 4 37.85 20.89 19.19
N LYS A 5 36.84 21.18 18.36
CA LYS A 5 35.43 21.02 18.73
C LYS A 5 34.88 19.75 18.10
N ILE A 6 34.37 18.83 18.92
CA ILE A 6 33.83 17.55 18.48
C ILE A 6 32.36 17.44 18.91
N LYS A 7 31.47 17.30 17.92
CA LYS A 7 30.05 17.01 18.13
C LYS A 7 29.83 15.49 18.16
N VAL A 8 29.16 15.02 19.20
CA VAL A 8 28.86 13.60 19.42
C VAL A 8 27.37 13.43 19.64
N GLN A 9 26.73 12.59 18.82
CA GLN A 9 25.32 12.29 18.98
C GLN A 9 25.11 11.13 19.97
N ASN A 10 24.31 11.35 21.00
CA ASN A 10 23.90 10.29 21.92
C ASN A 10 22.84 9.39 21.25
N ARG A 11 23.30 8.43 20.44
CA ARG A 11 22.42 7.56 19.63
C ARG A 11 21.38 6.81 20.45
N GLN A 12 21.71 6.36 21.66
CA GLN A 12 20.75 5.65 22.51
C GLN A 12 19.65 6.59 23.05
N LEU A 13 20.02 7.77 23.52
CA LEU A 13 19.04 8.75 23.98
C LEU A 13 18.16 9.21 22.82
N LEU A 14 18.74 9.45 21.64
CA LEU A 14 17.98 9.78 20.44
C LEU A 14 16.97 8.69 20.08
N LEU A 15 17.41 7.43 20.07
CA LEU A 15 16.53 6.30 19.76
C LEU A 15 15.38 6.19 20.74
N ILE A 16 15.66 6.31 22.05
CA ILE A 16 14.62 6.30 23.10
C ILE A 16 13.65 7.47 22.90
N SER A 17 14.15 8.69 22.66
CA SER A 17 13.31 9.88 22.43
C SER A 17 12.43 9.74 21.20
N VAL A 18 12.96 9.18 20.09
CA VAL A 18 12.18 8.93 18.86
C VAL A 18 11.12 7.85 19.10
N LEU A 19 11.45 6.76 19.81
CA LEU A 19 10.48 5.71 20.14
C LEU A 19 9.35 6.24 21.04
N CYS A 20 9.67 7.02 22.07
CA CYS A 20 8.64 7.67 22.90
C CYS A 20 7.75 8.60 22.07
N LEU A 21 8.33 9.35 21.14
CA LEU A 21 7.57 10.25 20.28
C LEU A 21 6.65 9.48 19.31
N LEU A 22 7.13 8.36 18.74
CA LEU A 22 6.32 7.46 17.91
C LEU A 22 5.15 6.86 18.68
N VAL A 23 5.37 6.42 19.92
CA VAL A 23 4.31 5.93 20.81
C VAL A 23 3.25 7.01 21.03
N LEU A 24 3.65 8.24 21.39
CA LEU A 24 2.72 9.35 21.59
C LEU A 24 1.95 9.68 20.31
N PHE A 25 2.62 9.66 19.15
CA PHE A 25 2.00 9.89 17.86
C PHE A 25 0.95 8.82 17.54
N THR A 26 1.24 7.54 17.79
CA THR A 26 0.27 6.46 17.60
C THR A 26 -0.92 6.56 18.54
N ILE A 27 -0.72 6.88 19.81
CA ILE A 27 -1.82 7.08 20.77
C ILE A 27 -2.71 8.25 20.31
N SER A 28 -2.11 9.35 19.85
CA SER A 28 -2.85 10.47 19.30
C SER A 28 -3.65 10.07 18.06
N ALA A 29 -3.05 9.31 17.13
CA ALA A 29 -3.75 8.83 15.94
C ALA A 29 -4.95 7.94 16.29
N ILE A 30 -4.83 7.06 17.28
CA ILE A 30 -5.94 6.23 17.77
C ILE A 30 -7.05 7.13 18.35
N TYR A 31 -6.70 8.10 19.19
CA TYR A 31 -7.66 9.01 19.82
C TYR A 31 -8.43 9.86 18.79
N PHE A 32 -7.77 10.25 17.69
CA PHE A 32 -8.38 11.03 16.60
C PHE A 32 -8.94 10.16 15.46
N SER A 33 -9.05 8.84 15.64
CA SER A 33 -9.51 7.93 14.57
C SER A 33 -10.92 8.29 14.04
N ASP A 34 -11.87 8.64 14.91
CA ASP A 34 -13.21 9.09 14.49
C ASP A 34 -13.18 10.39 13.66
N PHE A 35 -12.24 11.29 13.98
CA PHE A 35 -12.01 12.51 13.21
C PHE A 35 -11.43 12.20 11.81
N PHE A 36 -10.62 11.17 11.68
CA PHE A 36 -10.13 10.69 10.37
C PHE A 36 -11.27 10.12 9.53
N ILE A 37 -12.12 9.28 10.14
CA ILE A 37 -13.26 8.65 9.48
C ILE A 37 -14.28 9.68 8.97
N SER A 38 -14.35 10.84 9.61
CA SER A 38 -15.23 11.95 9.23
C SER A 38 -14.61 12.91 8.19
N GLY A 39 -13.44 12.59 7.62
CA GLY A 39 -12.80 13.39 6.55
C GLY A 39 -11.77 14.40 7.04
N GLY A 40 -11.37 14.36 8.32
CA GLY A 40 -10.38 15.26 8.92
C GLY A 40 -8.92 14.99 8.56
N MET A 41 -8.64 14.03 7.68
CA MET A 41 -7.28 13.55 7.38
C MET A 41 -6.30 14.65 6.94
N GLU A 42 -6.73 15.56 6.06
CA GLU A 42 -5.87 16.66 5.59
C GLU A 42 -5.44 17.59 6.74
N LYS A 43 -6.36 17.89 7.67
CA LYS A 43 -6.08 18.71 8.84
C LYS A 43 -5.14 18.00 9.82
N PHE A 44 -5.26 16.69 9.95
CA PHE A 44 -4.35 15.89 10.79
C PHE A 44 -2.93 15.86 10.26
N LEU A 45 -2.74 15.72 8.94
CA LEU A 45 -1.42 15.78 8.32
C LEU A 45 -0.71 17.09 8.70
N ILE A 46 -1.42 18.22 8.67
CA ILE A 46 -0.85 19.52 9.01
C ILE A 46 -0.59 19.65 10.51
N ILE A 47 -1.54 19.26 11.36
CA ILE A 47 -1.51 19.54 12.81
C ILE A 47 -0.65 18.53 13.58
N ALA A 48 -0.51 17.29 13.10
CA ALA A 48 0.21 16.23 13.82
C ALA A 48 1.52 15.81 13.14
N VAL A 49 1.51 15.63 11.80
CA VAL A 49 2.70 15.10 11.10
C VAL A 49 3.80 16.15 10.98
N ILE A 50 3.47 17.39 10.64
CA ILE A 50 4.48 18.46 10.53
C ILE A 50 5.16 18.72 11.89
N PRO A 51 4.44 18.90 13.02
CA PRO A 51 5.07 19.08 14.31
C PRO A 51 5.87 17.85 14.78
N PHE A 52 5.42 16.64 14.43
CA PHE A 52 6.16 15.41 14.73
C PHE A 52 7.57 15.43 14.12
N PHE A 53 7.70 15.76 12.83
CA PHE A 53 9.01 15.84 12.18
C PHE A 53 9.87 17.01 12.71
N ALA A 54 9.24 18.16 13.00
CA ALA A 54 9.94 19.29 13.63
C ALA A 54 10.51 18.89 15.00
N LEU A 55 9.72 18.18 15.82
CA LEU A 55 10.13 17.71 17.13
C LEU A 55 11.21 16.62 17.05
N MET A 56 11.14 15.71 16.07
CA MET A 56 12.23 14.78 15.78
C MET A 56 13.55 15.50 15.48
N GLY A 57 13.50 16.57 14.66
CA GLY A 57 14.67 17.40 14.36
C GLY A 57 15.23 18.09 15.61
N LEU A 58 14.36 18.59 16.48
CA LEU A 58 14.74 19.20 17.76
C LEU A 58 15.38 18.18 18.72
N LEU A 59 14.79 16.98 18.86
CA LEU A 59 15.33 15.89 19.67
C LEU A 59 16.72 15.45 19.18
N ALA A 60 16.91 15.36 17.86
CA ALA A 60 18.21 15.08 17.26
C ALA A 60 19.27 16.13 17.63
N ARG A 61 18.88 17.42 17.69
CA ARG A 61 19.76 18.51 18.14
C ARG A 61 20.08 18.43 19.64
N ILE A 62 19.07 18.19 20.49
CA ILE A 62 19.25 18.09 21.95
C ILE A 62 20.15 16.89 22.31
N CYS A 63 20.06 15.80 21.55
CA CYS A 63 20.88 14.61 21.77
C CYS A 63 22.35 14.79 21.36
N ASN A 64 22.70 15.90 20.72
CA ASN A 64 24.09 16.22 20.39
C ASN A 64 24.81 16.85 21.59
N LYS A 65 25.96 16.29 21.95
CA LYS A 65 26.90 16.85 22.90
C LYS A 65 28.06 17.48 22.16
N VAL A 66 28.54 18.63 22.61
CA VAL A 66 29.74 19.27 22.08
C VAL A 66 30.85 19.18 23.11
N TYR A 67 31.97 18.61 22.69
CA TYR A 67 33.21 18.56 23.46
C TYR A 67 34.20 19.55 22.86
N THR A 68 34.89 20.30 23.71
CA THR A 68 36.06 21.11 23.32
C THR A 68 37.28 20.42 23.90
N ILE A 69 38.22 20.03 23.03
CA ILE A 69 39.48 19.40 23.40
C ILE A 69 40.57 20.45 23.27
N GLU A 70 41.31 20.69 24.35
CA GLU A 70 42.42 21.63 24.39
C GLU A 70 43.72 20.85 24.59
N ILE A 71 44.69 21.06 23.69
CA ILE A 71 46.00 20.43 23.74
C ILE A 71 47.06 21.53 23.87
N THR A 72 47.73 21.58 25.03
CA THR A 72 48.84 22.52 25.28
C THR A 72 50.18 21.82 25.03
N GLN A 73 51.30 22.42 25.46
CA GLN A 73 52.59 21.75 25.40
C GLN A 73 52.70 20.59 26.41
N SER A 74 52.01 20.69 27.55
CA SER A 74 52.09 19.73 28.66
C SER A 74 50.81 18.93 28.88
N ASP A 75 49.64 19.47 28.52
CA ASP A 75 48.36 18.99 29.00
C ASP A 75 47.35 18.71 27.89
N PHE A 76 46.47 17.77 28.20
CA PHE A 76 45.29 17.39 27.44
C PHE A 76 44.05 17.63 28.31
N THR A 77 43.16 18.51 27.87
CA THR A 77 41.96 18.89 28.61
C THR A 77 40.71 18.65 27.76
N VAL A 78 39.71 18.01 28.36
CA VAL A 78 38.38 17.78 27.77
C VAL A 78 37.37 18.66 28.49
N ARG A 79 36.71 19.54 27.74
CA ARG A 79 35.60 20.36 28.23
C ARG A 79 34.29 19.93 27.60
N LYS A 80 33.22 19.98 28.39
CA LYS A 80 31.84 19.80 27.93
C LYS A 80 31.04 21.00 28.42
N ASN A 81 30.42 21.74 27.49
CA ASN A 81 29.70 22.99 27.80
C ASN A 81 30.54 23.94 28.67
N ASN A 82 31.81 24.16 28.29
CA ASN A 82 32.83 24.96 28.99
C ASN A 82 33.29 24.45 30.38
N LYS A 83 32.67 23.41 30.94
CA LYS A 83 33.12 22.76 32.18
C LYS A 83 34.20 21.72 31.87
N VAL A 84 35.29 21.73 32.64
CA VAL A 84 36.35 20.70 32.55
C VAL A 84 35.79 19.37 33.05
N GLU A 85 35.75 18.37 32.18
CA GLU A 85 35.36 16.99 32.51
C GLU A 85 36.59 16.14 32.87
N ALA A 86 37.71 16.38 32.20
CA ALA A 86 38.97 15.71 32.47
C ALA A 86 40.15 16.60 32.05
N SER A 87 41.25 16.52 32.79
CA SER A 87 42.53 17.14 32.43
C SER A 87 43.67 16.26 32.89
N VAL A 88 44.68 16.07 32.05
CA VAL A 88 45.81 15.17 32.31
C VAL A 88 47.06 15.63 31.55
N GLN A 89 48.24 15.36 32.09
CA GLN A 89 49.49 15.60 31.36
C GLN A 89 49.60 14.66 30.14
N LEU A 90 50.08 15.17 29.02
CA LEU A 90 50.16 14.43 27.75
C LEU A 90 50.96 13.13 27.87
N ASN A 91 52.06 13.15 28.65
CA ASN A 91 52.90 11.97 28.89
C ASN A 91 52.22 10.89 29.73
N ARG A 92 51.05 11.15 30.35
CA ARG A 92 50.24 10.18 31.10
C ARG A 92 49.15 9.53 30.23
N ILE A 93 49.03 9.91 28.95
CA ILE A 93 48.15 9.22 28.01
C ILE A 93 48.76 7.85 27.69
N MET A 94 48.03 6.80 28.04
CA MET A 94 48.50 5.41 27.95
C MET A 94 48.09 4.76 26.63
N LEU A 95 46.86 5.00 26.16
CA LEU A 95 46.28 4.31 25.01
C LEU A 95 45.32 5.23 24.25
N ILE A 96 45.52 5.32 22.93
CA ILE A 96 44.63 5.98 21.98
C ILE A 96 44.11 4.92 21.02
N LYS A 97 42.79 4.75 20.95
CA LYS A 97 42.14 3.90 19.95
C LYS A 97 41.45 4.77 18.90
N HIS A 98 41.76 4.53 17.65
CA HIS A 98 41.17 5.24 16.52
C HIS A 98 40.68 4.25 15.46
N ARG A 99 39.43 4.43 15.01
CA ARG A 99 38.97 3.83 13.75
C ARG A 99 38.57 4.96 12.81
N GLY A 100 39.13 4.93 11.60
CA GLY A 100 38.70 5.77 10.50
C GLY A 100 37.52 5.09 9.80
N GLY A 101 36.48 5.84 9.48
CA GLY A 101 35.31 5.32 8.79
C GLY A 101 35.67 4.78 7.41
N THR A 102 35.70 3.46 7.25
CA THR A 102 35.59 2.82 5.93
C THR A 102 34.09 2.78 5.59
N ASN A 103 33.64 3.72 4.76
CA ASN A 103 32.32 3.81 4.10
C ASN A 103 31.15 4.50 4.82
N GLU A 104 31.27 5.02 6.06
CA GLU A 104 30.12 5.68 6.75
C GLU A 104 30.41 7.04 7.43
N GLY A 105 31.57 7.67 7.21
CA GLY A 105 31.84 9.02 7.75
C GLY A 105 31.83 9.12 9.29
N ASN A 106 31.90 8.00 10.00
CA ASN A 106 31.82 7.92 11.46
C ASN A 106 33.19 7.53 12.05
N ASP A 107 34.02 8.51 12.39
CA ASP A 107 35.29 8.25 13.06
C ASP A 107 35.05 8.05 14.56
N ALA A 108 35.71 7.06 15.15
CA ALA A 108 35.69 6.90 16.59
C ALA A 108 37.08 7.07 17.19
N LEU A 109 37.13 7.82 18.28
CA LEU A 109 38.35 8.07 19.02
C LEU A 109 38.12 7.85 20.52
N ILE A 110 38.98 7.02 21.12
CA ILE A 110 38.92 6.70 22.53
C ILE A 110 40.31 6.90 23.14
N ILE A 111 40.40 7.67 24.23
CA ILE A 111 41.66 8.02 24.89
C ILE A 111 41.60 7.58 26.34
N TYR A 112 42.66 6.91 26.80
CA TYR A 112 42.86 6.46 28.16
C TYR A 112 44.17 7.04 28.72
N ALA A 113 44.13 7.50 29.96
CA ALA A 113 45.32 7.83 30.73
C ALA A 113 45.58 6.80 31.81
N ASP A 114 46.83 6.79 32.26
CA ASP A 114 47.27 5.99 33.39
C ASP A 114 46.46 6.30 34.66
N ASN A 115 46.21 5.26 35.47
CA ASN A 115 45.45 5.30 36.73
C ASN A 115 43.99 5.82 36.62
N GLN A 116 43.42 5.90 35.41
CA GLN A 116 42.00 6.25 35.21
C GLN A 116 41.14 5.01 34.98
N LYS A 117 40.04 4.90 35.75
CA LYS A 117 39.07 3.79 35.61
C LYS A 117 38.13 3.94 34.40
N LYS A 118 38.09 5.13 33.78
CA LYS A 118 37.24 5.47 32.63
C LYS A 118 38.10 6.13 31.55
N SER A 119 37.65 6.05 30.30
CA SER A 119 38.25 6.81 29.19
C SER A 119 38.16 8.32 29.47
N LEU A 120 39.23 9.06 29.18
CA LEU A 120 39.24 10.53 29.19
C LEU A 120 38.34 11.09 28.09
N LEU A 121 38.35 10.43 26.94
CA LEU A 121 37.55 10.79 25.79
C LEU A 121 37.04 9.50 25.14
N ASN A 122 35.76 9.46 24.79
CA ASN A 122 35.16 8.39 24.01
C ASN A 122 34.11 9.03 23.11
N VAL A 123 34.47 9.24 21.85
CA VAL A 123 33.65 9.96 20.89
C VAL A 123 33.46 9.14 19.63
N LEU A 124 32.23 9.14 19.15
CA LEU A 124 31.87 8.71 17.81
C LEU A 124 31.45 9.98 17.06
N ALA A 125 32.34 10.47 16.21
CA ALA A 125 32.19 11.72 15.49
C ALA A 125 31.69 11.42 14.08
N ASN A 126 30.47 11.86 13.77
CA ASN A 126 29.93 11.78 12.42
C ASN A 126 30.41 13.02 11.63
N ASN A 127 30.88 12.83 10.40
CA ASN A 127 31.29 13.87 9.44
C ASN A 127 32.33 14.87 9.98
N GLN A 128 33.24 14.43 10.86
CA GLN A 128 34.29 15.25 11.48
C GLN A 128 35.67 14.58 11.39
N SER A 129 35.91 13.84 10.31
CA SER A 129 37.12 13.04 10.14
C SER A 129 38.39 13.88 10.04
N ALA A 130 38.30 15.09 9.48
CA ALA A 130 39.45 15.99 9.37
C ALA A 130 39.91 16.46 10.76
N GLU A 131 38.96 16.86 11.60
CA GLU A 131 39.20 17.30 12.98
C GLU A 131 39.76 16.17 13.84
N ILE A 132 39.20 14.95 13.72
CA ILE A 132 39.71 13.78 14.45
C ILE A 132 41.13 13.42 14.02
N LYS A 133 41.43 13.44 12.72
CA LYS A 133 42.78 13.16 12.20
C LYS A 133 43.80 14.20 12.67
N SER A 134 43.47 15.49 12.57
CA SER A 134 44.37 16.57 13.03
C SER A 134 44.65 16.48 14.54
N MET A 135 43.62 16.19 15.34
CA MET A 135 43.79 15.98 16.78
C MET A 135 44.63 14.75 17.09
N LEU A 136 44.43 13.65 16.35
CA LEU A 136 45.22 12.43 16.48
C LEU A 136 46.69 12.69 16.13
N GLU A 137 46.98 13.35 15.02
CA GLU A 137 48.34 13.73 14.62
C GLU A 137 49.04 14.55 15.71
N ARG A 138 48.33 15.54 16.27
CA ARG A 138 48.86 16.37 17.35
C ARG A 138 49.17 15.57 18.63
N LEU A 139 48.32 14.60 18.97
CA LEU A 139 48.54 13.70 20.10
C LEU A 139 49.72 12.76 19.86
N LEU A 140 49.89 12.24 18.64
CA LEU A 140 51.00 11.35 18.32
C LEU A 140 52.36 12.05 18.30
N GLN A 141 52.39 13.39 18.20
CA GLN A 141 53.61 14.20 18.34
C GLN A 141 54.01 14.46 19.80
N SER A 142 53.14 14.20 20.78
CA SER A 142 53.39 14.59 22.18
C SER A 142 54.21 13.56 22.98
N ALA A 143 54.32 12.32 22.50
CA ALA A 143 55.06 11.25 23.14
C ALA A 143 55.38 10.13 22.14
N THR A 144 56.20 9.17 22.53
CA THR A 144 56.50 7.98 21.72
C THR A 144 55.40 6.94 21.89
N TYR A 145 54.71 6.60 20.80
CA TYR A 145 53.67 5.56 20.78
C TYR A 145 54.04 4.42 19.84
N LYS A 146 53.77 3.18 20.27
CA LYS A 146 53.75 2.03 19.35
C LYS A 146 52.36 1.86 18.78
N LYS A 147 52.30 1.61 17.46
CA LYS A 147 51.07 1.35 16.73
C LYS A 147 50.83 -0.15 16.65
N SER A 148 49.59 -0.56 16.90
CA SER A 148 49.09 -1.91 16.61
C SER A 148 47.71 -1.84 15.96
N GLN A 149 47.31 -2.91 15.30
CA GLN A 149 45.97 -3.04 14.72
C GLN A 149 45.24 -4.22 15.35
N LYS A 150 43.98 -4.00 15.73
CA LYS A 150 43.15 -5.04 16.34
C LYS A 150 41.74 -5.01 15.76
N VAL A 151 41.16 -6.20 15.60
CA VAL A 151 39.77 -6.33 15.17
C VAL A 151 38.90 -6.57 16.40
N TYR A 152 37.90 -5.72 16.59
CA TYR A 152 36.89 -5.84 17.64
C TYR A 152 35.50 -5.83 17.01
N LYS A 153 34.70 -6.88 17.23
CA LYS A 153 33.34 -7.02 16.67
C LYS A 153 33.28 -6.70 15.16
N ASN A 154 34.13 -7.36 14.37
CA ASN A 154 34.29 -7.15 12.92
C ASN A 154 34.70 -5.72 12.49
N THR A 155 35.21 -4.90 13.40
CA THR A 155 35.72 -3.56 13.08
C THR A 155 37.22 -3.48 13.31
N LEU A 156 37.99 -2.98 12.34
CA LEU A 156 39.42 -2.73 12.47
C LEU A 156 39.69 -1.44 13.25
N TRP A 157 40.53 -1.52 14.28
CA TRP A 157 40.96 -0.39 15.11
C TRP A 157 42.48 -0.24 15.04
N ASN A 158 42.94 1.00 14.96
CA ASN A 158 44.33 1.37 15.19
C ASN A 158 44.49 1.73 16.67
N GLU A 159 45.37 1.05 17.38
CA GLU A 159 45.71 1.35 18.77
C GLU A 159 47.13 1.92 18.84
N TYR A 160 47.29 3.05 19.53
CA TYR A 160 48.57 3.70 19.80
C TYR A 160 48.79 3.66 21.31
N TYR A 161 49.83 2.99 21.78
CA TYR A 161 50.09 2.84 23.21
C TYR A 161 51.48 3.36 23.59
N ASN A 162 51.55 4.01 24.75
CA ASN A 162 52.78 4.49 25.35
C ASN A 162 53.41 3.34 26.15
N GLU A 163 54.52 2.78 25.66
CA GLU A 163 55.14 1.59 26.23
C GLU A 163 55.55 1.74 27.69
N ALA A 164 56.02 2.93 28.08
CA ALA A 164 56.46 3.20 29.45
C ALA A 164 55.32 3.02 30.47
N LEU A 165 54.06 3.26 30.05
CA LEU A 165 52.88 3.14 30.90
C LEU A 165 52.14 1.81 30.71
N PHE A 166 52.37 1.13 29.58
CA PHE A 166 51.56 -0.03 29.18
C PHE A 166 51.90 -1.29 29.99
N HIS A 167 53.16 -1.47 30.39
CA HIS A 167 53.60 -2.63 31.18
C HIS A 167 53.04 -2.64 32.62
N GLU A 168 52.70 -1.49 33.19
CA GLU A 168 52.21 -1.39 34.57
C GLU A 168 50.69 -1.66 34.71
N ASN A 169 49.90 -1.60 33.62
CA ASN A 169 48.44 -1.46 33.72
C ASN A 169 47.58 -2.44 32.90
N THR A 170 48.14 -3.61 32.53
CA THR A 170 47.50 -4.64 31.68
C THR A 170 46.11 -5.09 32.15
N SER A 171 45.87 -5.16 33.47
CA SER A 171 44.58 -5.57 34.05
C SER A 171 43.46 -4.52 33.90
N THR A 172 43.82 -3.23 33.87
CA THR A 172 42.90 -2.10 33.66
C THR A 172 42.36 -2.10 32.23
N ILE A 173 43.20 -2.44 31.25
CA ILE A 173 42.83 -2.51 29.81
C ILE A 173 41.80 -3.61 29.55
N VAL A 174 41.95 -4.79 30.17
CA VAL A 174 41.00 -5.91 30.02
C VAL A 174 39.61 -5.55 30.59
N ARG A 175 39.55 -4.84 31.73
CA ARG A 175 38.27 -4.36 32.30
C ARG A 175 37.60 -3.30 31.44
N ILE A 176 38.38 -2.38 30.88
CA ILE A 176 37.89 -1.33 29.97
C ILE A 176 37.18 -1.95 28.75
N ASN A 177 37.73 -3.05 28.19
CA ASN A 177 37.15 -3.73 27.04
C ASN A 177 35.83 -4.47 27.36
N LYS A 178 35.55 -4.82 28.63
CA LYS A 178 34.35 -5.60 29.03
C LYS A 178 33.11 -4.75 29.36
N LYS A 179 33.24 -3.46 29.69
CA LYS A 179 32.17 -2.69 30.35
C LYS A 179 31.15 -1.99 29.44
N GLY A 180 31.11 -2.33 28.14
CA GLY A 180 30.41 -1.55 27.11
C GLY A 180 28.94 -1.87 26.83
N GLU A 181 28.25 -2.78 27.53
CA GLU A 181 27.01 -3.35 26.96
C GLU A 181 25.73 -3.51 27.77
N HIS A 182 25.68 -3.20 29.06
CA HIS A 182 24.46 -3.45 29.83
C HIS A 182 23.88 -2.18 30.44
N THR A 183 22.75 -1.72 29.89
CA THR A 183 21.60 -1.15 30.62
C THR A 183 20.46 -0.67 29.71
N ASN A 184 20.72 -0.22 28.48
CA ASN A 184 19.68 0.42 27.65
C ASN A 184 18.99 -0.50 26.61
N LYS A 185 19.54 -1.69 26.32
CA LYS A 185 18.94 -2.62 25.33
C LYS A 185 17.55 -3.09 25.76
N VAL A 186 17.34 -3.36 27.06
CA VAL A 186 16.04 -3.83 27.59
C VAL A 186 14.96 -2.76 27.43
N VAL A 187 15.27 -1.50 27.75
CA VAL A 187 14.32 -0.38 27.60
C VAL A 187 13.96 -0.17 26.13
N ILE A 188 14.94 -0.22 25.21
CA ILE A 188 14.68 -0.09 23.78
C ILE A 188 13.76 -1.22 23.29
N TRP A 189 14.05 -2.48 23.64
CA TRP A 189 13.21 -3.60 23.24
C TRP A 189 11.80 -3.53 23.83
N ALA A 190 11.65 -3.09 25.09
CA ALA A 190 10.34 -2.88 25.70
C ALA A 190 9.54 -1.82 24.93
N LEU A 191 10.16 -0.69 24.56
CA LEU A 191 9.51 0.36 23.75
C LEU A 191 9.14 -0.12 22.34
N VAL A 192 10.01 -0.92 21.69
CA VAL A 192 9.74 -1.48 20.37
C VAL A 192 8.56 -2.45 20.41
N ILE A 193 8.53 -3.37 21.39
CA ILE A 193 7.43 -4.32 21.56
C ILE A 193 6.13 -3.57 21.87
N PHE A 194 6.18 -2.59 22.76
CA PHE A 194 5.01 -1.77 23.11
C PHE A 194 4.48 -1.01 21.89
N PHE A 195 5.35 -0.40 21.09
CA PHE A 195 4.98 0.27 19.84
C PHE A 195 4.38 -0.70 18.82
N ALA A 196 4.95 -1.90 18.66
CA ALA A 196 4.42 -2.92 17.77
C ALA A 196 3.02 -3.41 18.20
N LEU A 197 2.79 -3.58 19.51
CA LEU A 197 1.48 -3.92 20.05
C LEU A 197 0.46 -2.80 19.84
N LEU A 198 0.86 -1.53 20.05
CA LEU A 198 0.02 -0.37 19.77
C LEU A 198 -0.36 -0.28 18.29
N LEU A 199 0.61 -0.47 17.39
CA LEU A 199 0.35 -0.51 15.95
C LEU A 199 -0.62 -1.63 15.61
N GLY A 200 -0.38 -2.85 16.09
CA GLY A 200 -1.26 -3.99 15.87
C GLY A 200 -2.69 -3.75 16.36
N GLY A 201 -2.86 -3.17 17.55
CA GLY A 201 -4.16 -2.79 18.08
C GLY A 201 -4.85 -1.70 17.26
N SER A 202 -4.10 -0.70 16.78
CA SER A 202 -4.64 0.40 15.98
C SER A 202 -5.14 -0.02 14.60
N ILE A 203 -4.54 -1.05 14.00
CA ILE A 203 -4.93 -1.56 12.68
C ILE A 203 -5.99 -2.66 12.76
N LEU A 204 -6.19 -3.28 13.93
CA LEU A 204 -7.11 -4.41 14.11
C LEU A 204 -8.55 -4.11 13.65
N PRO A 205 -9.14 -2.92 13.91
CA PRO A 205 -10.49 -2.59 13.42
C PRO A 205 -10.63 -2.56 11.90
N PHE A 206 -9.54 -2.35 11.15
CA PHE A 206 -9.56 -2.41 9.68
C PHE A 206 -9.65 -3.84 9.15
N PHE A 207 -9.18 -4.83 9.92
CA PHE A 207 -9.29 -6.25 9.59
C PHE A 207 -10.53 -6.90 10.20
N ILE A 208 -11.08 -6.32 11.27
CA ILE A 208 -12.31 -6.75 11.94
C ILE A 208 -13.38 -5.66 11.77
N ASN A 209 -13.79 -5.40 10.53
CA ASN A 209 -15.00 -4.63 10.27
C ASN A 209 -16.12 -5.62 9.92
N PRO A 210 -16.97 -6.03 10.89
CA PRO A 210 -18.07 -6.93 10.59
C PRO A 210 -18.97 -6.25 9.56
N LYS A 211 -19.22 -6.92 8.42
CA LYS A 211 -20.21 -6.46 7.47
C LYS A 211 -21.54 -6.35 8.22
N LYS A 212 -22.06 -5.13 8.35
CA LYS A 212 -23.37 -4.86 8.94
C LYS A 212 -24.41 -5.02 7.85
N PHE A 213 -25.48 -5.76 8.16
CA PHE A 213 -26.59 -6.01 7.27
C PHE A 213 -27.89 -5.59 7.93
N TYR A 214 -28.95 -5.50 7.13
CA TYR A 214 -30.29 -5.33 7.65
C TYR A 214 -30.84 -6.64 8.22
N GLU A 215 -31.36 -6.59 9.43
CA GLU A 215 -31.99 -7.73 10.11
C GLU A 215 -33.42 -7.39 10.52
N TYR A 216 -34.28 -8.41 10.52
CA TYR A 216 -35.73 -8.30 10.72
C TYR A 216 -36.16 -9.15 11.91
N GLU A 217 -36.61 -8.49 12.98
CA GLU A 217 -37.06 -9.16 14.21
C GLU A 217 -38.52 -8.82 14.50
N ARG A 218 -39.47 -9.65 14.05
CA ARG A 218 -40.93 -9.60 14.31
C ARG A 218 -41.64 -8.27 13.98
N THR A 219 -41.22 -7.15 14.56
CA THR A 219 -41.72 -5.77 14.38
C THR A 219 -40.60 -4.73 14.33
N ARG A 220 -39.33 -5.14 14.33
CA ARG A 220 -38.16 -4.24 14.37
C ARG A 220 -37.28 -4.47 13.15
N VAL A 221 -36.66 -3.40 12.69
CA VAL A 221 -35.66 -3.44 11.62
C VAL A 221 -34.36 -2.88 12.18
N LEU A 222 -33.29 -3.66 12.06
CA LEU A 222 -31.97 -3.30 12.54
C LEU A 222 -30.99 -3.18 11.36
N TYR A 223 -29.96 -2.34 11.51
CA TYR A 223 -28.78 -2.33 10.65
C TYR A 223 -27.53 -2.54 11.51
N GLY A 224 -26.99 -3.76 11.49
CA GLY A 224 -26.11 -4.23 12.56
C GLY A 224 -26.82 -4.09 13.92
N ASP A 225 -26.16 -3.47 14.91
CA ASP A 225 -26.74 -3.29 16.25
C ASP A 225 -27.70 -2.08 16.38
N LYS A 226 -27.88 -1.30 15.31
CA LYS A 226 -28.72 -0.08 15.32
C LYS A 226 -30.16 -0.42 14.94
N GLU A 227 -31.10 -0.23 15.86
CA GLU A 227 -32.53 -0.25 15.54
C GLU A 227 -32.93 1.02 14.76
N LEU A 228 -33.69 0.84 13.68
CA LEU A 228 -34.25 1.93 12.91
C LEU A 228 -35.61 2.34 13.49
N VAL A 229 -35.67 3.55 14.04
CA VAL A 229 -36.91 4.15 14.55
C VAL A 229 -37.71 4.76 13.41
N GLY A 230 -39.03 4.52 13.38
CA GLY A 230 -39.94 5.10 12.40
C GLY A 230 -40.04 4.36 11.07
N VAL A 231 -39.27 3.27 10.88
CA VAL A 231 -39.52 2.31 9.79
C VAL A 231 -40.87 1.64 10.01
N ASN A 232 -41.68 1.54 8.95
CA ASN A 232 -42.87 0.70 8.89
C ASN A 232 -42.50 -0.73 8.46
N PRO A 233 -42.35 -1.70 9.38
CA PRO A 233 -41.81 -3.03 9.09
C PRO A 233 -42.63 -3.80 8.04
N ASP A 234 -43.95 -3.61 8.04
CA ASP A 234 -44.88 -4.32 7.16
C ASP A 234 -44.75 -3.92 5.68
N SER A 235 -44.12 -2.78 5.41
CA SER A 235 -43.96 -2.22 4.07
C SER A 235 -42.53 -2.27 3.53
N VAL A 236 -41.59 -2.83 4.30
CA VAL A 236 -40.17 -2.82 3.95
C VAL A 236 -39.90 -3.67 2.72
N LYS A 237 -39.13 -3.09 1.80
CA LYS A 237 -38.56 -3.74 0.63
C LYS A 237 -37.04 -3.61 0.69
N VAL A 238 -36.36 -4.74 0.65
CA VAL A 238 -34.89 -4.78 0.51
C VAL A 238 -34.54 -4.48 -0.94
N LEU A 239 -33.72 -3.45 -1.16
CA LEU A 239 -33.22 -3.09 -2.49
C LEU A 239 -31.79 -3.61 -2.71
N SER A 240 -30.98 -3.64 -1.67
CA SER A 240 -29.62 -4.21 -1.66
C SER A 240 -29.20 -4.61 -0.24
N TYR A 241 -27.97 -5.07 -0.07
CA TYR A 241 -27.40 -5.33 1.26
C TYR A 241 -27.29 -4.06 2.14
N THR A 242 -27.21 -2.89 1.52
CA THR A 242 -26.96 -1.61 2.19
C THR A 242 -28.14 -0.64 2.10
N VAL A 243 -29.18 -0.96 1.33
CA VAL A 243 -30.35 -0.10 1.11
C VAL A 243 -31.67 -0.85 1.25
N ILE A 244 -32.58 -0.29 2.04
CA ILE A 244 -33.98 -0.69 2.12
C ILE A 244 -34.89 0.50 1.87
N LYS A 245 -36.17 0.27 1.56
CA LYS A 245 -37.19 1.31 1.59
C LYS A 245 -38.46 0.81 2.23
N ASP A 246 -39.26 1.70 2.78
CA ASP A 246 -40.58 1.40 3.31
C ASP A 246 -41.66 2.29 2.65
N SER A 247 -42.84 2.40 3.26
CA SER A 247 -43.92 3.25 2.77
C SER A 247 -43.61 4.76 2.86
N SER A 248 -42.62 5.16 3.65
CA SER A 248 -42.32 6.55 4.03
C SER A 248 -40.95 7.07 3.55
N HIS A 249 -39.90 6.26 3.61
CA HIS A 249 -38.52 6.68 3.35
C HIS A 249 -37.69 5.61 2.63
N VAL A 250 -36.53 6.04 2.12
CA VAL A 250 -35.43 5.17 1.69
C VAL A 250 -34.34 5.26 2.73
N TYR A 251 -33.79 4.11 3.14
CA TYR A 251 -32.76 4.02 4.16
C TYR A 251 -31.49 3.41 3.56
N TYR A 252 -30.36 4.06 3.80
CA TYR A 252 -29.03 3.57 3.46
C TYR A 252 -28.22 3.40 4.74
N LYS A 253 -27.81 2.15 5.03
CA LYS A 253 -27.05 1.78 6.25
C LYS A 253 -27.66 2.34 7.55
N GLY A 254 -28.98 2.34 7.63
CA GLY A 254 -29.76 2.81 8.77
C GLY A 254 -29.99 4.32 8.83
N GLU A 255 -29.59 5.09 7.82
CA GLU A 255 -29.82 6.54 7.71
C GLU A 255 -30.84 6.85 6.61
N ILE A 256 -31.70 7.86 6.82
CA ILE A 256 -32.70 8.30 5.83
C ILE A 256 -32.02 9.07 4.69
N LEU A 257 -32.38 8.74 3.46
CA LEU A 257 -32.01 9.50 2.26
C LEU A 257 -33.11 10.53 1.95
N GLU A 258 -33.02 11.71 2.57
CA GLU A 258 -34.03 12.78 2.44
C GLU A 258 -34.26 13.28 1.01
N TRP A 259 -33.25 13.14 0.14
CA TRP A 259 -33.33 13.58 -1.26
C TRP A 259 -33.96 12.52 -2.18
N ALA A 260 -34.11 11.27 -1.73
CA ALA A 260 -34.54 10.17 -2.59
C ALA A 260 -36.05 10.18 -2.84
N ASP A 261 -36.48 10.03 -4.10
CA ASP A 261 -37.88 9.82 -4.41
C ASP A 261 -38.28 8.38 -4.08
N ARG A 262 -38.73 8.15 -2.85
CA ARG A 262 -39.12 6.83 -2.34
C ARG A 262 -40.05 6.03 -3.27
N ALA A 263 -41.00 6.70 -3.94
CA ALA A 263 -41.96 6.03 -4.80
C ALA A 263 -41.27 5.30 -5.96
N THR A 264 -40.31 5.96 -6.61
CA THR A 264 -39.60 5.45 -7.78
C THR A 264 -38.21 4.87 -7.48
N PHE A 265 -37.68 5.09 -6.26
CA PHE A 265 -36.35 4.63 -5.87
C PHE A 265 -36.24 3.10 -5.93
N THR A 266 -35.29 2.61 -6.71
CA THR A 266 -35.03 1.18 -6.90
C THR A 266 -33.53 0.91 -7.04
N CYS A 267 -33.13 -0.33 -6.82
CA CYS A 267 -31.80 -0.80 -7.17
C CYS A 267 -31.79 -1.16 -8.66
N LEU A 268 -30.86 -0.58 -9.43
CA LEU A 268 -30.61 -1.01 -10.81
C LEU A 268 -29.76 -2.28 -10.79
N ARG A 269 -28.65 -2.20 -10.07
CA ARG A 269 -27.69 -3.27 -9.79
C ARG A 269 -26.73 -2.74 -8.76
N ASP A 270 -26.61 -3.39 -7.60
CA ASP A 270 -25.63 -3.01 -6.58
C ASP A 270 -24.23 -2.80 -7.20
N PRO A 271 -23.56 -1.65 -6.99
CA PRO A 271 -23.87 -0.53 -6.07
C PRO A 271 -24.68 0.66 -6.65
N PHE A 272 -25.45 0.47 -7.71
CA PHE A 272 -26.20 1.49 -8.45
C PHE A 272 -27.70 1.48 -8.17
N TYR A 273 -28.25 2.68 -8.00
CA TYR A 273 -29.65 2.94 -7.68
C TYR A 273 -30.22 3.98 -8.65
N TYR A 274 -31.53 4.07 -8.73
CA TYR A 274 -32.23 5.00 -9.61
C TYR A 274 -33.55 5.44 -9.00
N ASP A 275 -33.93 6.69 -9.24
CA ASP A 275 -35.28 7.21 -9.06
C ASP A 275 -35.62 8.20 -10.18
N LYS A 276 -36.81 8.80 -10.15
CA LYS A 276 -37.27 9.75 -11.19
C LYS A 276 -36.35 10.96 -11.40
N ASN A 277 -35.48 11.29 -10.44
CA ASN A 277 -34.59 12.44 -10.45
C ASN A 277 -33.20 12.10 -11.01
N GLY A 278 -32.81 10.81 -11.08
CA GLY A 278 -31.51 10.44 -11.62
C GLY A 278 -31.01 9.05 -11.22
N VAL A 279 -29.76 8.80 -11.60
CA VAL A 279 -29.03 7.56 -11.24
C VAL A 279 -28.03 7.89 -10.13
N TYR A 280 -27.81 6.94 -9.23
CA TYR A 280 -26.96 7.08 -8.06
C TYR A 280 -26.04 5.87 -7.89
N PHE A 281 -24.95 6.04 -7.14
CA PHE A 281 -24.02 4.96 -6.81
C PHE A 281 -23.53 5.04 -5.36
N GLU A 282 -23.25 3.88 -4.73
CA GLU A 282 -22.56 3.82 -3.44
C GLU A 282 -21.05 4.02 -3.64
N THR A 283 -20.46 5.03 -2.99
CA THR A 283 -18.99 5.21 -2.98
C THR A 283 -18.32 4.08 -2.21
N SER A 284 -17.08 3.69 -2.58
CA SER A 284 -16.31 2.67 -1.86
C SER A 284 -15.03 3.28 -1.28
N ASN A 285 -15.15 3.92 -0.12
CA ASN A 285 -14.04 4.66 0.47
C ASN A 285 -13.32 3.84 1.54
N PHE A 286 -11.99 3.86 1.53
CA PHE A 286 -11.19 3.19 2.56
C PHE A 286 -11.17 3.94 3.90
N TYR A 287 -11.14 5.28 3.87
CA TYR A 287 -10.92 6.12 5.06
C TYR A 287 -12.14 6.91 5.51
N SER A 288 -13.24 6.91 4.75
CA SER A 288 -14.42 7.71 5.07
C SER A 288 -15.69 6.88 4.91
N LYS A 289 -16.79 7.34 5.53
CA LYS A 289 -18.07 6.65 5.39
C LYS A 289 -18.52 6.65 3.93
N ASN A 290 -18.84 5.47 3.41
CA ASN A 290 -19.50 5.33 2.10
C ASN A 290 -20.82 6.11 2.08
N LYS A 291 -21.15 6.73 0.95
CA LYS A 291 -22.40 7.47 0.73
C LYS A 291 -23.02 7.06 -0.60
N ILE A 292 -24.32 7.23 -0.73
CA ILE A 292 -24.98 7.22 -2.04
C ILE A 292 -24.85 8.62 -2.65
N LYS A 293 -24.28 8.70 -3.85
CA LYS A 293 -24.07 9.95 -4.60
C LYS A 293 -24.76 9.90 -5.97
N PRO A 294 -25.26 11.03 -6.50
CA PRO A 294 -25.74 11.07 -7.88
C PRO A 294 -24.60 10.80 -8.85
N ILE A 295 -24.91 10.12 -9.95
CA ILE A 295 -24.04 10.09 -11.11
C ILE A 295 -24.19 11.44 -11.81
N GLU A 296 -23.10 12.19 -11.86
CA GLU A 296 -23.00 13.43 -12.61
C GLU A 296 -22.65 13.15 -14.08
N GLY A 297 -23.23 13.94 -14.98
CA GLY A 297 -23.02 13.83 -16.43
C GLY A 297 -24.31 14.09 -17.23
N GLU A 298 -24.17 14.10 -18.55
CA GLU A 298 -25.31 14.23 -19.47
C GLU A 298 -25.81 12.83 -19.86
N TYR A 299 -26.97 12.45 -19.33
CA TYR A 299 -27.69 11.22 -19.70
C TYR A 299 -29.19 11.43 -19.52
N ASP A 300 -29.99 10.62 -20.23
CA ASP A 300 -31.44 10.62 -20.07
C ASP A 300 -31.83 9.65 -18.95
N ALA A 301 -32.08 10.19 -17.75
CA ALA A 301 -32.44 9.41 -16.57
C ALA A 301 -33.68 8.53 -16.80
N ALA A 302 -34.72 9.07 -17.44
CA ALA A 302 -36.00 8.39 -17.64
C ALA A 302 -35.89 7.08 -18.45
N THR A 303 -34.90 6.98 -19.33
CA THR A 303 -34.66 5.80 -20.19
C THR A 303 -33.41 5.01 -19.79
N PHE A 304 -32.75 5.39 -18.70
CA PHE A 304 -31.51 4.76 -18.26
C PHE A 304 -31.75 3.35 -17.70
N GLN A 305 -31.02 2.37 -18.22
CA GLN A 305 -31.19 0.96 -17.84
C GLN A 305 -29.91 0.15 -18.03
N SER A 306 -29.82 -0.98 -17.34
CA SER A 306 -28.73 -1.96 -17.52
C SER A 306 -28.90 -2.72 -18.83
N VAL A 307 -27.79 -2.94 -19.54
CA VAL A 307 -27.74 -3.80 -20.73
C VAL A 307 -27.20 -5.15 -20.32
N GLY A 308 -28.03 -6.19 -20.23
CA GLY A 308 -27.55 -7.57 -19.94
C GLY A 308 -27.53 -7.96 -18.45
N GLY A 309 -28.08 -7.15 -17.56
CA GLY A 309 -28.25 -7.51 -16.14
C GLY A 309 -26.93 -7.69 -15.39
N TYR A 310 -26.84 -8.71 -14.52
CA TYR A 310 -25.69 -8.91 -13.63
C TYR A 310 -24.37 -9.25 -14.35
N SER A 311 -24.43 -9.80 -15.56
CA SER A 311 -23.26 -10.25 -16.33
C SER A 311 -22.58 -9.12 -17.12
N SER A 312 -23.16 -7.91 -17.14
CA SER A 312 -22.67 -6.79 -17.95
C SER A 312 -22.38 -5.56 -17.11
N HIS A 313 -21.38 -4.79 -17.52
CA HIS A 313 -21.05 -3.47 -16.95
C HIS A 313 -21.51 -2.31 -17.84
N TYR A 314 -22.26 -2.60 -18.91
CA TYR A 314 -22.85 -1.58 -19.79
C TYR A 314 -24.26 -1.20 -19.38
N TYR A 315 -24.54 0.08 -19.57
CA TYR A 315 -25.83 0.71 -19.38
C TYR A 315 -26.17 1.52 -20.62
N LYS A 316 -27.43 1.85 -20.82
CA LYS A 316 -27.83 2.72 -21.91
C LYS A 316 -28.99 3.60 -21.52
N ASP A 317 -29.07 4.75 -22.15
CA ASP A 317 -30.31 5.51 -22.27
C ASP A 317 -30.79 5.48 -23.73
N LYS A 318 -31.78 6.31 -24.08
CA LYS A 318 -32.29 6.38 -25.46
C LYS A 318 -31.29 6.89 -26.51
N ASN A 319 -30.23 7.57 -26.08
CA ASN A 319 -29.29 8.30 -26.94
C ASN A 319 -27.88 7.67 -26.95
N ASN A 320 -27.42 7.07 -25.86
CA ASN A 320 -26.05 6.62 -25.68
C ASN A 320 -25.94 5.31 -24.90
N VAL A 321 -24.82 4.63 -25.11
CA VAL A 321 -24.34 3.53 -24.26
C VAL A 321 -23.24 4.06 -23.33
N TYR A 322 -23.21 3.55 -22.11
CA TYR A 322 -22.26 3.90 -21.08
C TYR A 322 -21.62 2.66 -20.49
N GLU A 323 -20.33 2.77 -20.18
CA GLU A 323 -19.56 1.86 -19.36
C GLU A 323 -19.54 2.42 -17.93
N ILE A 324 -19.85 1.57 -16.95
CA ILE A 324 -19.75 1.96 -15.54
C ILE A 324 -18.58 1.23 -14.90
N ASN A 325 -17.53 1.98 -14.55
CA ASN A 325 -16.31 1.42 -13.99
C ASN A 325 -16.38 1.34 -12.45
N ILE A 326 -16.47 0.10 -11.95
CA ILE A 326 -16.52 -0.22 -10.50
C ILE A 326 -15.14 -0.01 -9.84
N SER A 327 -14.04 -0.03 -10.59
CA SER A 327 -12.69 0.27 -10.06
C SER A 327 -12.45 1.75 -9.82
N LEU A 328 -13.25 2.66 -10.41
CA LEU A 328 -13.18 4.10 -10.13
C LEU A 328 -13.88 4.52 -8.83
N MET A 329 -14.31 3.55 -8.01
CA MET A 329 -15.04 3.82 -6.77
C MET A 329 -14.17 4.35 -5.62
N ASP A 330 -12.87 4.54 -5.84
CA ASP A 330 -11.98 5.36 -5.02
C ASP A 330 -12.21 6.85 -5.33
N GLY A 331 -13.15 7.49 -4.63
CA GLY A 331 -13.31 8.95 -4.59
C GLY A 331 -14.38 9.56 -5.49
N ASP A 332 -14.37 10.91 -5.55
CA ASP A 332 -15.42 11.80 -6.08
C ASP A 332 -15.62 11.82 -7.61
N LYS A 333 -15.06 10.86 -8.35
CA LYS A 333 -15.18 10.84 -9.82
C LYS A 333 -16.44 10.08 -10.24
N SER A 334 -17.17 10.63 -11.22
CA SER A 334 -18.33 9.95 -11.81
C SER A 334 -17.89 8.62 -12.42
N PRO A 335 -18.52 7.48 -12.06
CA PRO A 335 -18.15 6.17 -12.59
C PRO A 335 -18.67 5.94 -14.03
N LEU A 336 -19.43 6.90 -14.57
CA LEU A 336 -20.10 6.81 -15.87
C LEU A 336 -19.19 7.32 -16.99
N LYS A 337 -18.82 6.44 -17.92
CA LYS A 337 -18.05 6.78 -19.12
C LYS A 337 -18.89 6.48 -20.35
N LYS A 338 -19.09 7.48 -21.21
CA LYS A 338 -19.78 7.29 -22.49
C LYS A 338 -18.97 6.37 -23.40
N VAL A 339 -19.64 5.40 -24.02
CA VAL A 339 -19.07 4.49 -25.00
C VAL A 339 -19.27 5.07 -26.39
N GLU A 340 -18.18 5.32 -27.10
CA GLU A 340 -18.19 5.89 -28.44
C GLU A 340 -17.79 4.82 -29.46
N VAL A 341 -18.79 4.25 -30.12
CA VAL A 341 -18.60 3.28 -31.20
C VAL A 341 -19.36 3.74 -32.44
N GLU A 342 -18.65 3.94 -33.53
CA GLU A 342 -19.19 4.53 -34.74
C GLU A 342 -20.31 3.67 -35.36
N GLY A 343 -21.48 4.28 -35.53
CA GLY A 343 -22.67 3.65 -36.09
C GLY A 343 -23.32 2.58 -35.20
N LEU A 344 -23.05 2.59 -33.89
CA LEU A 344 -23.75 1.77 -32.93
C LEU A 344 -25.22 2.19 -32.84
N ASP A 345 -26.14 1.24 -33.00
CA ASP A 345 -27.57 1.48 -32.84
C ASP A 345 -27.99 1.24 -31.38
N VAL A 346 -28.10 2.32 -30.61
CA VAL A 346 -28.37 2.28 -29.16
C VAL A 346 -29.72 1.61 -28.84
N ALA A 347 -30.73 1.84 -29.68
CA ALA A 347 -32.07 1.31 -29.50
C ALA A 347 -32.06 -0.23 -29.45
N SER A 348 -31.38 -0.88 -30.41
CA SER A 348 -31.29 -2.34 -30.50
C SER A 348 -30.09 -2.95 -29.77
N PHE A 349 -29.19 -2.13 -29.20
CA PHE A 349 -28.02 -2.63 -28.48
C PHE A 349 -28.40 -3.49 -27.26
N GLN A 350 -27.91 -4.73 -27.23
CA GLN A 350 -28.19 -5.72 -26.19
C GLN A 350 -27.01 -6.67 -25.98
N MET A 351 -26.97 -7.31 -24.80
CA MET A 351 -26.04 -8.39 -24.51
C MET A 351 -26.61 -9.72 -25.00
N LEU A 352 -25.74 -10.61 -25.50
CA LEU A 352 -26.10 -11.96 -25.94
C LEU A 352 -25.72 -13.00 -24.87
N GLU A 353 -26.72 -13.76 -24.41
CA GLU A 353 -26.63 -14.96 -23.54
C GLU A 353 -25.55 -14.94 -22.44
N SER A 354 -25.49 -13.88 -21.64
CA SER A 354 -24.54 -13.76 -20.50
C SER A 354 -23.08 -14.07 -20.85
N SER A 355 -22.66 -13.61 -22.02
CA SER A 355 -21.31 -13.77 -22.56
C SER A 355 -20.61 -12.42 -22.77
N TYR A 356 -19.39 -12.43 -23.31
CA TYR A 356 -18.68 -11.22 -23.75
C TYR A 356 -19.25 -10.63 -25.06
N TRP A 357 -20.30 -11.22 -25.62
CA TRP A 357 -20.86 -10.81 -26.91
C TRP A 357 -22.06 -9.89 -26.75
N TYR A 358 -22.08 -8.82 -27.54
CA TYR A 358 -23.17 -7.87 -27.63
C TYR A 358 -23.57 -7.72 -29.10
N ALA A 359 -24.76 -7.21 -29.34
CA ALA A 359 -25.21 -6.96 -30.69
C ALA A 359 -26.10 -5.73 -30.73
N ASP A 360 -26.10 -5.09 -31.89
CA ASP A 360 -27.22 -4.26 -32.32
C ASP A 360 -27.88 -4.90 -33.56
N LYS A 361 -28.79 -4.17 -34.20
CA LYS A 361 -29.49 -4.62 -35.41
C LYS A 361 -28.57 -4.83 -36.61
N ASN A 362 -27.37 -4.24 -36.62
CA ASN A 362 -26.45 -4.22 -37.75
C ASN A 362 -25.23 -5.14 -37.53
N ARG A 363 -24.70 -5.23 -36.30
CA ARG A 363 -23.36 -5.76 -36.02
C ARG A 363 -23.26 -6.53 -34.70
N ILE A 364 -22.24 -7.38 -34.61
CA ILE A 364 -21.79 -8.03 -33.39
C ILE A 364 -20.66 -7.19 -32.77
N TYR A 365 -20.62 -7.16 -31.44
CA TYR A 365 -19.60 -6.51 -30.65
C TYR A 365 -19.02 -7.48 -29.62
N PHE A 366 -17.77 -7.27 -29.27
CA PHE A 366 -17.10 -7.97 -28.17
C PHE A 366 -16.81 -6.96 -27.06
N GLY A 367 -17.33 -7.23 -25.86
CA GLY A 367 -17.16 -6.39 -24.69
C GLY A 367 -16.13 -6.97 -23.74
N THR A 368 -15.10 -6.19 -23.42
CA THR A 368 -14.15 -6.48 -22.34
C THR A 368 -14.34 -5.48 -21.19
N TRP A 369 -13.59 -5.63 -20.10
CA TRP A 369 -13.57 -4.66 -19.01
C TRP A 369 -12.94 -3.31 -19.37
N GLN A 370 -12.42 -3.15 -20.59
CA GLN A 370 -11.71 -1.94 -21.03
C GLN A 370 -12.37 -1.27 -22.25
N ASP A 371 -13.02 -2.06 -23.10
CA ASP A 371 -13.57 -1.59 -24.37
C ASP A 371 -14.78 -2.41 -24.86
N LEU A 372 -15.63 -1.76 -25.65
CA LEU A 372 -16.63 -2.39 -26.49
C LEU A 372 -16.20 -2.21 -27.94
N ARG A 373 -15.94 -3.29 -28.66
CA ARG A 373 -15.45 -3.21 -30.03
C ARG A 373 -16.40 -3.86 -31.04
N PRO A 374 -16.59 -3.27 -32.22
CA PRO A 374 -17.30 -3.93 -33.31
C PRO A 374 -16.47 -5.09 -33.87
N CYS A 375 -17.15 -6.16 -34.27
CA CYS A 375 -16.55 -7.34 -34.92
C CYS A 375 -17.09 -7.42 -36.36
N PRO A 376 -16.61 -6.57 -37.29
CA PRO A 376 -17.12 -6.48 -38.67
C PRO A 376 -16.96 -7.77 -39.48
N GLU A 377 -16.01 -8.63 -39.10
CA GLU A 377 -15.77 -9.93 -39.69
C GLU A 377 -16.87 -10.96 -39.36
N ILE A 378 -17.62 -10.73 -38.28
CA ILE A 378 -18.66 -11.64 -37.81
C ILE A 378 -20.00 -11.34 -38.49
N ASP A 379 -20.57 -12.33 -39.16
CA ASP A 379 -21.89 -12.21 -39.78
C ASP A 379 -23.00 -12.21 -38.72
N ARG A 380 -23.55 -11.02 -38.45
CA ARG A 380 -24.62 -10.80 -37.45
C ARG A 380 -25.86 -11.67 -37.66
N ASN A 381 -26.22 -11.99 -38.90
CA ASN A 381 -27.47 -12.70 -39.19
C ASN A 381 -27.37 -14.20 -38.94
N THR A 382 -26.15 -14.74 -39.00
CA THR A 382 -25.87 -16.18 -38.81
C THR A 382 -25.09 -16.46 -37.53
N PHE A 383 -24.90 -15.45 -36.68
CA PHE A 383 -24.21 -15.57 -35.41
C PHE A 383 -24.95 -16.52 -34.45
N GLU A 384 -24.24 -17.52 -33.94
CA GLU A 384 -24.74 -18.54 -33.04
C GLU A 384 -23.77 -18.73 -31.87
N ILE A 385 -24.31 -18.72 -30.65
CA ILE A 385 -23.55 -19.03 -29.43
C ILE A 385 -23.67 -20.53 -29.16
N LEU A 386 -22.53 -21.23 -29.21
CA LEU A 386 -22.48 -22.67 -28.92
C LEU A 386 -22.20 -22.92 -27.43
N SER A 387 -21.40 -22.06 -26.82
CA SER A 387 -21.06 -22.07 -25.40
C SER A 387 -20.53 -20.70 -24.95
N PHE A 388 -20.28 -20.55 -23.65
CA PHE A 388 -19.64 -19.34 -23.11
C PHE A 388 -18.31 -18.99 -23.80
N THR A 389 -17.58 -20.00 -24.28
CA THR A 389 -16.24 -19.82 -24.87
C THR A 389 -16.21 -19.95 -26.38
N THR A 390 -17.28 -20.41 -27.02
CA THR A 390 -17.27 -20.76 -28.45
C THR A 390 -18.53 -20.25 -29.14
N VAL A 391 -18.33 -19.52 -30.23
CA VAL A 391 -19.39 -18.96 -31.07
C VAL A 391 -19.07 -19.22 -32.54
N LYS A 392 -20.04 -19.09 -33.43
CA LYS A 392 -19.80 -19.20 -34.87
C LYS A 392 -20.69 -18.27 -35.66
N ASP A 393 -20.32 -18.06 -36.91
CA ASP A 393 -21.21 -17.56 -37.94
C ASP A 393 -21.19 -18.54 -39.14
N LYS A 394 -21.77 -18.16 -40.28
CA LYS A 394 -21.77 -19.01 -41.48
C LYS A 394 -20.38 -19.28 -42.07
N ASN A 395 -19.39 -18.44 -41.78
CA ASN A 395 -18.05 -18.47 -42.38
C ASN A 395 -17.01 -19.09 -41.43
N HIS A 396 -17.07 -18.77 -40.14
CA HIS A 396 -16.02 -19.05 -39.17
C HIS A 396 -16.55 -19.51 -37.82
N VAL A 397 -15.73 -20.28 -37.12
CA VAL A 397 -15.90 -20.62 -35.70
C VAL A 397 -14.89 -19.81 -34.90
N TYR A 398 -15.33 -19.22 -33.80
CA TYR A 398 -14.52 -18.38 -32.93
C TYR A 398 -14.50 -18.94 -31.51
N TYR A 399 -13.38 -18.79 -30.83
CA TYR A 399 -13.21 -19.22 -29.44
C TYR A 399 -12.50 -18.16 -28.60
N LEU A 400 -12.85 -18.05 -27.31
CA LEU A 400 -12.22 -17.11 -26.38
C LEU A 400 -10.76 -17.49 -26.12
N THR A 401 -9.88 -16.49 -26.11
CA THR A 401 -8.42 -16.67 -26.00
C THR A 401 -7.86 -16.39 -24.61
N ARG A 402 -8.71 -15.98 -23.67
CA ARG A 402 -8.30 -15.68 -22.29
C ARG A 402 -7.68 -16.91 -21.63
N ASP A 403 -6.44 -16.76 -21.13
CA ASP A 403 -5.67 -17.78 -20.41
C ASP A 403 -5.22 -19.02 -21.22
N LEU A 404 -4.99 -18.88 -22.54
CA LEU A 404 -4.31 -19.92 -23.33
C LEU A 404 -2.79 -19.91 -23.04
N SER A 405 -2.30 -20.91 -22.32
CA SER A 405 -0.87 -21.12 -22.04
C SER A 405 -0.13 -21.96 -23.10
N SER A 406 -0.84 -22.52 -24.09
CA SER A 406 -0.28 -23.52 -25.01
C SER A 406 -0.48 -23.21 -26.49
N ASP A 407 0.67 -23.01 -27.11
CA ASP A 407 1.05 -23.38 -28.48
C ASP A 407 0.92 -22.36 -29.63
N THR A 408 2.06 -21.73 -29.91
CA THR A 408 2.67 -21.39 -31.22
C THR A 408 1.86 -20.80 -32.38
N LYS A 409 0.60 -20.42 -32.22
CA LYS A 409 0.02 -19.33 -33.02
C LYS A 409 0.08 -18.08 -32.18
N LYS A 410 0.70 -17.02 -32.72
CA LYS A 410 0.70 -15.68 -32.12
C LYS A 410 -0.74 -15.39 -31.68
N ALA A 411 -1.00 -15.46 -30.38
CA ALA A 411 -2.11 -14.74 -29.78
C ALA A 411 -1.89 -13.29 -30.24
N THR A 412 -2.69 -12.85 -31.21
CA THR A 412 -2.64 -11.45 -31.62
C THR A 412 -2.94 -10.67 -30.37
N GLU A 413 -2.03 -9.76 -30.05
CA GLU A 413 -1.87 -9.06 -28.78
C GLU A 413 -3.05 -8.14 -28.42
N LYS A 414 -4.25 -8.36 -28.99
CA LYS A 414 -5.42 -7.49 -28.84
C LYS A 414 -6.79 -8.15 -28.77
N ASP A 415 -6.98 -9.45 -28.99
CA ASP A 415 -8.34 -9.98 -29.17
C ASP A 415 -8.69 -11.10 -28.20
N GLY A 416 -9.61 -10.83 -27.27
CA GLY A 416 -10.13 -11.81 -26.31
C GLY A 416 -10.86 -13.02 -26.93
N TYR A 417 -10.83 -13.16 -28.26
CA TYR A 417 -11.24 -14.32 -29.04
C TYR A 417 -10.40 -14.47 -30.33
N ALA A 418 -10.40 -15.65 -30.95
CA ALA A 418 -9.72 -15.94 -32.21
C ALA A 418 -10.55 -16.89 -33.10
N ILE A 419 -10.23 -16.92 -34.40
CA ILE A 419 -10.80 -17.87 -35.36
C ILE A 419 -10.17 -19.26 -35.17
N LEU A 420 -11.00 -20.30 -35.12
CA LEU A 420 -10.58 -21.69 -35.10
C LEU A 420 -10.24 -22.16 -36.52
N GLU A 421 -8.98 -22.00 -36.89
CA GLU A 421 -8.48 -22.34 -38.22
C GLU A 421 -8.73 -23.81 -38.61
N GLY A 422 -9.35 -24.01 -39.77
CA GLY A 422 -9.66 -25.33 -40.32
C GLY A 422 -11.01 -25.91 -39.88
N ALA A 423 -11.73 -25.25 -38.97
CA ALA A 423 -13.09 -25.64 -38.62
C ALA A 423 -14.08 -25.35 -39.75
N ASP A 424 -14.98 -26.29 -40.02
CA ASP A 424 -16.10 -26.10 -40.95
C ASP A 424 -17.30 -25.53 -40.20
N ALA A 425 -17.47 -24.21 -40.23
CA ALA A 425 -18.51 -23.51 -39.47
C ALA A 425 -19.96 -23.99 -39.76
N PRO A 426 -20.37 -24.25 -41.02
CA PRO A 426 -21.70 -24.78 -41.31
C PRO A 426 -22.02 -26.11 -40.61
N SER A 427 -21.04 -27.01 -40.50
CA SER A 427 -21.23 -28.33 -39.86
C SER A 427 -20.80 -28.38 -38.39
N PHE A 428 -20.17 -27.32 -37.88
CA PHE A 428 -19.65 -27.28 -36.52
C PHE A 428 -20.77 -27.29 -35.48
N ARG A 429 -20.75 -28.25 -34.55
CA ARG A 429 -21.74 -28.39 -33.47
C ARG A 429 -21.09 -28.80 -32.15
N ARG A 430 -21.72 -28.38 -31.06
CA ARG A 430 -21.31 -28.75 -29.70
C ARG A 430 -21.77 -30.17 -29.37
N ILE A 431 -20.85 -30.98 -28.85
CA ILE A 431 -21.14 -32.30 -28.29
C ILE A 431 -21.37 -32.17 -26.78
N ASN A 432 -20.46 -31.48 -26.09
CA ASN A 432 -20.53 -31.20 -24.66
C ASN A 432 -19.78 -29.91 -24.33
N ASP A 433 -19.59 -29.59 -23.04
CA ASP A 433 -18.98 -28.32 -22.59
C ASP A 433 -17.61 -28.01 -23.21
N LYS A 434 -16.85 -29.04 -23.61
CA LYS A 434 -15.47 -28.89 -24.10
C LYS A 434 -15.25 -29.48 -25.49
N ASN A 435 -16.14 -30.34 -25.96
CA ASN A 435 -15.98 -31.07 -27.22
C ASN A 435 -16.99 -30.62 -28.26
N TYR A 436 -16.50 -30.49 -29.48
CA TYR A 436 -17.23 -30.07 -30.66
C TYR A 436 -16.83 -30.97 -31.82
N GLU A 437 -17.65 -31.01 -32.86
CA GLU A 437 -17.32 -31.70 -34.09
C GLU A 437 -17.80 -30.92 -35.29
N ASP A 438 -17.11 -31.09 -36.39
CA ASP A 438 -17.57 -30.72 -37.72
C ASP A 438 -17.47 -31.92 -38.66
N LYS A 439 -17.82 -31.73 -39.94
CA LYS A 439 -17.80 -32.82 -40.93
C LYS A 439 -16.42 -33.46 -41.15
N ASN A 440 -15.34 -32.79 -40.75
CA ASN A 440 -13.96 -33.19 -41.00
C ASN A 440 -13.28 -33.75 -39.74
N THR A 441 -13.59 -33.23 -38.56
CA THR A 441 -12.83 -33.53 -37.34
C THR A 441 -13.61 -33.27 -36.05
N THR A 442 -13.08 -33.82 -34.94
CA THR A 442 -13.52 -33.49 -33.58
C THR A 442 -12.51 -32.52 -32.95
N TRP A 443 -13.04 -31.53 -32.23
CA TRP A 443 -12.31 -30.44 -31.60
C TRP A 443 -12.54 -30.46 -30.09
N THR A 444 -11.48 -30.20 -29.32
CA THR A 444 -11.59 -29.98 -27.88
C THR A 444 -11.09 -28.58 -27.55
N ILE A 445 -11.99 -27.73 -27.04
CA ILE A 445 -11.71 -26.33 -26.65
C ILE A 445 -11.83 -26.23 -25.13
N ARG A 446 -10.75 -25.87 -24.44
CA ARG A 446 -10.66 -25.78 -22.96
C ARG A 446 -10.32 -24.34 -22.55
N SER A 447 -10.94 -23.84 -21.48
CA SER A 447 -10.57 -22.57 -20.86
C SER A 447 -9.48 -22.77 -19.80
N GLY A 448 -8.38 -22.02 -19.87
CA GLY A 448 -7.34 -21.88 -18.83
C GLY A 448 -6.47 -23.11 -18.54
N GLY A 449 -5.37 -23.29 -19.29
CA GLY A 449 -4.22 -24.14 -18.90
C GLY A 449 -4.06 -25.52 -19.55
N GLU A 450 -4.98 -25.96 -20.42
CA GLU A 450 -4.88 -27.28 -21.06
C GLU A 450 -5.03 -27.18 -22.59
N GLU A 451 -4.10 -27.82 -23.30
CA GLU A 451 -3.93 -27.81 -24.77
C GLU A 451 -5.20 -28.06 -25.59
N ILE A 452 -5.31 -27.34 -26.71
CA ILE A 452 -6.25 -27.68 -27.79
C ILE A 452 -5.71 -28.92 -28.49
N SER A 453 -6.40 -30.06 -28.34
CA SER A 453 -6.04 -31.29 -29.06
C SER A 453 -7.03 -31.55 -30.19
N VAL A 454 -6.48 -31.83 -31.38
CA VAL A 454 -7.25 -32.20 -32.57
C VAL A 454 -7.08 -33.70 -32.79
N ARG A 455 -8.18 -34.44 -32.86
CA ARG A 455 -8.20 -35.84 -33.31
C ARG A 455 -8.92 -35.92 -34.65
N ARG A 456 -8.16 -36.24 -35.71
CA ARG A 456 -8.75 -36.52 -37.03
C ARG A 456 -9.50 -37.84 -36.97
N ASN A 457 -10.74 -37.82 -37.44
CA ASN A 457 -11.49 -39.06 -37.65
C ASN A 457 -10.86 -39.78 -38.84
N VAL A 458 -10.14 -40.87 -38.57
CA VAL A 458 -9.69 -41.80 -39.61
C VAL A 458 -10.94 -42.54 -40.08
N LYS A 459 -11.32 -42.30 -41.35
CA LYS A 459 -12.34 -43.10 -42.02
C LYS A 459 -11.81 -44.50 -42.33
#